data_AF-A0A060SVC6-F1
#
_entry.id   AF-A0A060SVC6-F1
#
_cell.length_a   1.000
_cell.length_b   1.000
_cell.length_c   1.000
_cell.angle_alpha   90.00
_cell.angle_beta   90.00
_cell.angle_gamma   90.00
#
_symmetry.space_group_name_H-M   'P 1'
#
loop_
_entity.id
_entity.type
_entity.pdbx_description
1 polymer ?
#
loop_
_entity_poly.entity_id
_entity_poly.type
_entity_poly.pdbx_seq_one_letter_code
_entity_poly.pdbx_strand_id
1 'polypeptide(L)'
;MPGKAKSNFEKARKLRHEHNELMAKAVALFRLNDTLPTSERKSLRAVCTTITAAHQRETGRWVNLDKTTPPTPVRAIGRVLSKLRQTNEKDGFVDEDLIQAAREARDALTTSALSFLTDKSPIQSTSQLPSFAHPPVPAPPSMSHLPSRSQTSMTAPVDLEGEIKTVEDELEQYRTIINQQRAMILIQSEYCESVRHQLEAAENKADQPSRTGRLVGDGLPRVLTGTEFIEKVRARDAAQAEQVSAKECNRVEREARASAMSEWKGKMQERKETNKKITLRWREEVEHWEAERDLAKTEHRRPQWTKPKRGALILAIPKPQASPAEAEEGMNDEDDEHEGDELSSGEE
;
A
#
# COMPACT_ATOMS: atom_id res chain seq x y z
N MET A 1 -50.27 10.18 29.20
CA MET A 1 -49.11 9.42 29.72
C MET A 1 -47.84 10.03 29.10
N PRO A 2 -47.06 10.85 29.81
CA PRO A 2 -45.77 11.33 29.31
C PRO A 2 -44.82 10.12 29.11
N GLY A 3 -44.20 10.03 27.92
CA GLY A 3 -43.35 8.89 27.56
C GLY A 3 -42.14 8.76 28.48
N LYS A 4 -41.81 7.53 28.89
CA LYS A 4 -40.63 7.22 29.72
C LYS A 4 -39.38 7.80 29.08
N ALA A 5 -38.55 8.48 29.87
CA ALA A 5 -37.28 9.02 29.40
C ALA A 5 -36.42 7.90 28.80
N LYS A 6 -35.92 8.12 27.57
CA LYS A 6 -35.03 7.17 26.90
C LYS A 6 -33.79 6.91 27.77
N SER A 7 -33.42 5.64 27.92
CA SER A 7 -32.21 5.22 28.64
C SER A 7 -30.97 5.90 28.03
N ASN A 8 -29.99 6.23 28.87
CA ASN A 8 -28.71 6.81 28.42
C ASN A 8 -28.03 5.96 27.33
N PHE A 9 -28.22 4.64 27.36
CA PHE A 9 -27.72 3.74 26.33
C PHE A 9 -28.34 4.02 24.95
N GLU A 10 -29.65 4.25 24.90
CA GLU A 10 -30.37 4.53 23.64
C GLU A 10 -29.96 5.90 23.07
N LYS A 11 -29.76 6.90 23.94
CA LYS A 11 -29.22 8.21 23.55
C LYS A 11 -27.82 8.08 22.95
N ALA A 12 -26.92 7.35 23.60
CA ALA A 12 -25.56 7.11 23.11
C ALA A 12 -25.54 6.30 21.80
N ARG A 13 -26.44 5.31 21.65
CA ARG A 13 -26.59 4.55 20.40
C ARG A 13 -27.04 5.45 19.25
N LYS A 14 -28.02 6.33 19.48
CA LYS A 14 -28.46 7.30 18.47
C LYS A 14 -27.36 8.26 18.06
N LEU A 15 -26.61 8.80 19.02
CA LEU A 15 -25.51 9.70 18.74
C LEU A 15 -24.37 9.02 17.95
N ARG A 16 -24.08 7.75 18.22
CA ARG A 16 -23.13 6.96 17.42
C ARG A 16 -23.62 6.73 16.00
N HIS A 17 -24.91 6.42 15.83
CA HIS A 17 -25.48 6.21 14.51
C HIS A 17 -25.45 7.50 13.67
N GLU A 18 -25.83 8.63 14.28
CA GLU A 18 -25.75 9.96 13.70
C GLU A 18 -24.31 10.34 13.31
N HIS A 19 -23.34 10.10 14.20
CA HIS A 19 -21.92 10.31 13.90
C HIS A 19 -21.44 9.45 12.71
N ASN A 20 -21.80 8.17 12.68
CA ASN A 20 -21.40 7.25 11.60
C ASN A 20 -22.04 7.65 10.26
N GLU A 21 -23.29 8.08 10.27
CA GLU A 21 -23.98 8.57 9.07
C GLU A 21 -23.28 9.81 8.49
N LEU A 22 -22.91 10.77 9.36
CA LEU A 22 -22.16 11.95 8.95
C LEU A 22 -20.76 11.61 8.43
N MET A 23 -20.08 10.64 9.03
CA MET A 23 -18.79 10.14 8.52
C MET A 23 -18.92 9.48 7.15
N ALA A 24 -19.98 8.68 6.92
CA ALA A 24 -20.24 8.08 5.62
C ALA A 24 -20.47 9.15 4.54
N LYS A 25 -21.24 10.20 4.86
CA LYS A 25 -21.43 11.37 3.98
C LYS A 25 -20.10 12.08 3.70
N ALA A 26 -19.23 12.22 4.70
CA ALA A 26 -17.92 12.85 4.55
C ALA A 26 -17.00 12.07 3.61
N VAL A 27 -16.96 10.75 3.73
CA VAL A 27 -16.17 9.89 2.84
C VAL A 27 -16.71 9.94 1.42
N ALA A 28 -18.04 9.93 1.23
CA ALA A 28 -18.64 10.04 -0.09
C ALA A 28 -18.31 11.38 -0.78
N LEU A 29 -18.42 12.50 -0.06
CA LEU A 29 -18.03 13.81 -0.59
C LEU A 29 -16.53 13.91 -0.84
N PHE A 30 -15.69 13.29 -0.02
CA PHE A 30 -14.24 13.29 -0.23
C PHE A 30 -13.86 12.54 -1.51
N ARG A 31 -14.48 11.39 -1.79
CA ARG A 31 -14.28 10.65 -3.05
C ARG A 31 -14.71 11.44 -4.28
N LEU A 32 -15.83 12.17 -4.19
CA LEU A 32 -16.26 13.09 -5.26
C LEU A 32 -15.28 14.26 -5.43
N ASN A 33 -14.63 14.68 -4.35
CA ASN A 33 -13.66 15.76 -4.38
C ASN A 33 -12.30 15.31 -4.97
N ASP A 34 -11.96 14.02 -4.93
CA ASP A 34 -10.75 13.51 -5.58
C ASP A 34 -10.80 13.56 -7.11
N THR A 35 -12.01 13.61 -7.71
CA THR A 35 -12.16 13.79 -9.16
C THR A 35 -11.97 15.23 -9.62
N LEU A 36 -11.94 16.20 -8.70
CA LEU A 36 -11.71 17.62 -9.00
C LEU A 36 -10.23 17.88 -9.34
N PRO A 37 -9.92 18.95 -10.10
CA PRO A 37 -8.55 19.39 -10.33
C PRO A 37 -7.85 19.73 -9.00
N THR A 38 -6.53 19.50 -8.94
CA THR A 38 -5.73 19.61 -7.70
C THR A 38 -5.90 20.96 -6.97
N SER A 39 -6.14 22.05 -7.70
CA SER A 39 -6.39 23.39 -7.15
C SER A 39 -7.68 23.51 -6.33
N GLU A 40 -8.66 22.65 -6.60
CA GLU A 40 -9.99 22.70 -5.98
C GLU A 40 -10.21 21.57 -4.95
N ARG A 41 -9.27 20.61 -4.88
CA ARG A 41 -9.36 19.49 -3.94
C ARG A 41 -9.31 19.99 -2.50
N LYS A 42 -10.40 19.76 -1.78
CA LYS A 42 -10.49 19.99 -0.33
C LYS A 42 -9.86 18.83 0.44
N SER A 43 -9.11 19.13 1.49
CA SER A 43 -8.66 18.07 2.40
C SER A 43 -9.85 17.42 3.13
N LEU A 44 -9.69 16.17 3.57
CA LEU A 44 -10.71 15.48 4.37
C LEU A 44 -11.13 16.28 5.63
N ARG A 45 -10.21 17.04 6.26
CA ARG A 45 -10.57 17.98 7.36
C ARG A 45 -11.59 19.02 6.91
N ALA A 46 -11.35 19.63 5.74
CA ALA A 46 -12.22 20.65 5.20
C ALA A 46 -13.60 20.07 4.87
N VAL A 47 -13.65 18.86 4.30
CA VAL A 47 -14.93 18.17 4.05
C VAL A 47 -15.68 17.87 5.35
N CYS A 48 -15.02 17.28 6.37
CA CYS A 48 -15.63 17.01 7.67
C CYS A 48 -16.16 18.29 8.35
N THR A 49 -15.38 19.37 8.36
CA THR A 49 -15.82 20.66 8.95
C THR A 49 -17.03 21.25 8.22
N THR A 50 -17.08 21.16 6.88
CA THR A 50 -18.25 21.61 6.11
C THR A 50 -19.51 20.81 6.44
N ILE A 51 -19.39 19.49 6.63
CA ILE A 51 -20.52 18.62 6.98
C ILE A 51 -20.98 18.87 8.42
N THR A 52 -20.06 18.98 9.38
CA THR A 52 -20.41 19.32 10.77
C THR A 52 -21.15 20.66 10.82
N ALA A 53 -20.68 21.67 10.08
CA ALA A 53 -21.34 22.98 10.02
C ALA A 53 -22.71 22.93 9.30
N ALA A 54 -22.89 22.08 8.28
CA ALA A 54 -24.18 21.86 7.64
C ALA A 54 -25.17 21.16 8.58
N HIS A 55 -24.73 20.08 9.23
CA HIS A 55 -25.54 19.31 10.18
C HIS A 55 -25.98 20.15 11.39
N GLN A 56 -25.09 21.00 11.90
CA GLN A 56 -25.43 21.93 12.97
C GLN A 56 -26.50 22.92 12.53
N ARG A 57 -26.43 23.45 11.31
CA ARG A 57 -27.47 24.37 10.78
C ARG A 57 -28.82 23.67 10.62
N GLU A 58 -28.83 22.41 10.21
CA GLU A 58 -30.05 21.63 9.99
C GLU A 58 -30.71 21.17 11.29
N THR A 59 -29.91 20.67 12.24
CA THR A 59 -30.43 19.99 13.44
C THR A 59 -30.28 20.80 14.73
N GLY A 60 -29.48 21.87 14.71
CA GLY A 60 -29.09 22.63 15.89
C GLY A 60 -28.11 21.90 16.81
N ARG A 61 -27.64 20.70 16.44
CA ARG A 61 -26.72 19.89 17.27
C ARG A 61 -25.31 19.89 16.70
N TRP A 62 -24.35 20.11 17.58
CA TRP A 62 -22.93 19.99 17.23
C TRP A 62 -22.48 18.53 17.35
N VAL A 63 -22.05 17.94 16.23
CA VAL A 63 -21.42 16.61 16.20
C VAL A 63 -20.00 16.76 15.67
N ASN A 64 -19.01 16.55 16.54
CA ASN A 64 -17.61 16.66 16.14
C ASN A 64 -17.18 15.45 15.29
N LEU A 65 -16.76 15.71 14.05
CA LEU A 65 -16.18 14.71 13.15
C LEU A 65 -14.66 14.83 13.21
N ASP A 66 -14.05 14.25 14.25
CA ASP A 66 -12.58 14.20 14.35
C ASP A 66 -12.02 13.11 13.42
N LYS A 67 -11.25 13.55 12.43
CA LYS A 67 -10.58 12.67 11.46
C LYS A 67 -9.39 11.88 12.03
N THR A 68 -9.14 11.97 13.34
CA THR A 68 -8.04 11.29 14.04
C THR A 68 -8.60 10.35 15.10
N THR A 69 -9.29 9.29 14.68
CA THR A 69 -9.47 8.12 15.57
C THR A 69 -9.93 6.86 14.82
N PRO A 70 -9.01 6.00 14.36
CA PRO A 70 -9.02 4.66 14.95
C PRO A 70 -8.65 4.82 16.44
N PRO A 71 -9.39 4.22 17.39
CA PRO A 71 -8.95 4.21 18.78
C PRO A 71 -7.52 3.68 18.82
N THR A 72 -6.61 4.42 19.46
CA THR A 72 -5.27 3.90 19.73
C THR A 72 -5.39 2.49 20.35
N PRO A 73 -4.51 1.55 20.01
CA PRO A 73 -4.57 0.16 20.50
C PRO A 73 -4.79 0.10 22.03
N VAL A 74 -4.15 1.01 22.77
CA VAL A 74 -4.30 1.17 24.23
C VAL A 74 -5.75 1.50 24.65
N ARG A 75 -6.45 2.39 23.93
CA ARG A 75 -7.87 2.70 24.18
C ARG A 75 -8.80 1.57 23.74
N ALA A 76 -8.41 0.76 22.76
CA ALA A 76 -9.17 -0.42 22.35
C ALA A 76 -9.07 -1.53 23.41
N ILE A 77 -7.85 -1.85 23.86
CA ILE A 77 -7.57 -2.84 24.90
C ILE A 77 -8.22 -2.42 26.24
N GLY A 78 -8.09 -1.16 26.65
CA GLY A 78 -8.74 -0.66 27.87
C GLY A 78 -10.28 -0.77 27.84
N ARG A 79 -10.90 -0.64 26.67
CA ARG A 79 -12.35 -0.87 26.51
C ARG A 79 -12.72 -2.35 26.55
N VAL A 80 -11.89 -3.24 26.01
CA VAL A 80 -12.10 -4.69 26.05
C VAL A 80 -12.00 -5.18 27.50
N LEU A 81 -10.95 -4.78 28.23
CA LEU A 81 -10.77 -5.14 29.64
C LEU A 81 -11.87 -4.56 30.54
N SER A 82 -12.28 -3.30 30.32
CA SER A 82 -13.39 -2.71 31.07
C SER A 82 -14.74 -3.40 30.76
N LYS A 83 -14.94 -3.92 29.54
CA LYS A 83 -16.14 -4.69 29.19
C LYS A 83 -16.13 -6.07 29.81
N LEU A 84 -15.01 -6.78 29.77
CA LEU A 84 -14.84 -8.08 30.42
C LEU A 84 -15.10 -7.99 31.93
N ARG A 85 -14.64 -6.91 32.57
CA ARG A 85 -14.93 -6.65 33.99
C ARG A 85 -16.42 -6.41 34.26
N GLN A 86 -17.09 -5.65 33.39
CA GLN A 86 -18.53 -5.35 33.53
C GLN A 86 -19.44 -6.54 33.20
N THR A 87 -19.01 -7.46 32.34
CA THR A 87 -19.75 -8.70 32.08
C THR A 87 -19.62 -9.67 33.24
N ASN A 88 -18.43 -9.78 33.86
CA ASN A 88 -18.20 -10.69 34.98
C ASN A 88 -18.91 -10.26 36.28
N GLU A 89 -19.10 -8.96 36.52
CA GLU A 89 -19.88 -8.47 37.68
C GLU A 89 -21.38 -8.80 37.60
N LYS A 90 -21.92 -9.07 36.41
CA LYS A 90 -23.34 -9.39 36.22
C LYS A 90 -23.68 -10.87 36.39
N ASP A 91 -22.74 -11.75 36.06
CA ASP A 91 -22.97 -13.20 36.06
C ASP A 91 -22.39 -13.91 37.30
N GLY A 92 -21.73 -13.18 38.20
CA GLY A 92 -21.24 -13.68 39.49
C GLY A 92 -20.11 -14.71 39.39
N PHE A 93 -19.64 -15.02 38.18
CA PHE A 93 -18.54 -15.94 37.92
C PHE A 93 -17.32 -15.12 37.50
N VAL A 94 -16.42 -14.87 38.44
CA VAL A 94 -15.09 -14.34 38.13
C VAL A 94 -14.23 -15.54 37.76
N ASP A 95 -13.93 -15.67 36.47
CA ASP A 95 -12.96 -16.66 35.99
C ASP A 95 -11.55 -16.21 36.42
N GLU A 96 -11.19 -16.55 37.65
CA GLU A 96 -9.87 -16.22 38.24
C GLU A 96 -8.73 -16.83 37.44
N ASP A 97 -8.95 -17.94 36.74
CA ASP A 97 -7.94 -18.56 35.87
C ASP A 97 -7.63 -17.66 34.68
N LEU A 98 -8.64 -17.02 34.08
CA LEU A 98 -8.43 -16.04 33.01
C LEU A 98 -7.70 -14.79 33.49
N ILE A 99 -8.00 -14.31 34.71
CA ILE A 99 -7.33 -13.16 35.32
C ILE A 99 -5.87 -13.50 35.62
N GLN A 100 -5.61 -14.69 36.16
CA GLN A 100 -4.28 -15.17 36.47
C GLN A 100 -3.45 -15.36 35.18
N ALA A 101 -4.01 -15.97 34.14
CA ALA A 101 -3.39 -16.08 32.83
C ALA A 101 -3.06 -14.71 32.23
N ALA A 102 -3.94 -13.71 32.40
CA ALA A 102 -3.68 -12.33 31.95
C ALA A 102 -2.53 -11.65 32.73
N ARG A 103 -2.39 -11.92 34.04
CA ARG A 103 -1.28 -11.42 34.85
C ARG A 103 0.05 -12.06 34.45
N GLU A 104 0.06 -13.38 34.27
CA GLU A 104 1.25 -14.12 33.82
C GLU A 104 1.69 -13.66 32.43
N ALA A 105 0.74 -13.47 31.50
CA ALA A 105 1.04 -12.91 30.18
C ALA A 105 1.64 -11.50 30.28
N ARG A 106 1.13 -10.64 31.17
CA ARG A 106 1.69 -9.30 31.39
C ARG A 106 3.11 -9.38 31.96
N ASP A 107 3.35 -10.22 32.95
CA ASP A 107 4.64 -10.33 33.60
C ASP A 107 5.69 -10.96 32.64
N ALA A 108 5.28 -11.90 31.79
CA ALA A 108 6.08 -12.39 30.67
C ALA A 108 6.41 -11.28 29.65
N LEU A 109 5.46 -10.39 29.35
CA LEU A 109 5.73 -9.24 28.48
C LEU A 109 6.73 -8.26 29.10
N THR A 110 6.62 -7.96 30.40
CA THR A 110 7.54 -7.05 31.10
C THR A 110 9.00 -7.52 31.10
N THR A 111 9.23 -8.83 31.07
CA THR A 111 10.58 -9.44 31.08
C THR A 111 11.14 -9.70 29.68
N SER A 112 10.30 -9.60 28.65
CA SER A 112 10.69 -9.81 27.25
C SER A 112 11.16 -8.53 26.55
N ALA A 113 11.61 -8.64 25.31
CA ALA A 113 11.88 -7.50 24.42
C ALA A 113 10.64 -6.61 24.16
N LEU A 114 9.44 -7.07 24.53
CA LEU A 114 8.17 -6.35 24.44
C LEU A 114 7.81 -5.55 25.69
N SER A 115 8.75 -5.33 26.61
CA SER A 115 8.52 -4.59 27.85
C SER A 115 7.95 -3.17 27.61
N PHE A 116 8.27 -2.55 26.46
CA PHE A 116 7.73 -1.26 26.03
C PHE A 116 6.20 -1.24 25.84
N LEU A 117 5.54 -2.40 25.67
CA LEU A 117 4.08 -2.49 25.61
C LEU A 117 3.42 -2.33 26.99
N THR A 118 4.18 -2.61 28.04
CA THR A 118 3.74 -2.51 29.44
C THR A 118 4.26 -1.25 30.13
N ASP A 119 5.30 -0.62 29.58
CA ASP A 119 5.82 0.64 30.08
C ASP A 119 4.84 1.80 29.81
N LYS A 120 4.85 2.79 30.69
CA LYS A 120 4.04 4.02 30.56
C LYS A 120 4.66 5.01 29.59
N SER A 121 5.92 4.80 29.22
CA SER A 121 6.65 5.61 28.24
C SER A 121 6.00 5.51 26.85
N PRO A 122 5.96 6.59 26.07
CA PRO A 122 5.55 6.52 24.68
C PRO A 122 6.43 5.51 23.92
N ILE A 123 5.83 4.76 22.98
CA ILE A 123 6.58 3.87 22.09
C ILE A 123 7.55 4.72 21.27
N GLN A 124 8.83 4.39 21.33
CA GLN A 124 9.88 5.07 20.56
C GLN A 124 10.11 4.37 19.22
N SER A 125 10.64 5.09 18.23
CA SER A 125 11.02 4.50 16.93
C SER A 125 12.04 3.35 17.04
N THR A 126 12.88 3.42 18.07
CA THR A 126 13.94 2.45 18.41
C THR A 126 13.42 1.18 19.09
N SER A 127 12.15 1.13 19.47
CA SER A 127 11.53 -0.06 20.07
C SER A 127 11.49 -1.18 19.03
N GLN A 128 12.21 -2.28 19.29
CA GLN A 128 12.24 -3.44 18.39
C GLN A 128 10.94 -4.22 18.53
N LEU A 129 10.12 -4.20 17.48
CA LEU A 129 8.98 -5.10 17.38
C LEU A 129 9.50 -6.52 17.12
N PRO A 130 8.81 -7.56 17.62
CA PRO A 130 9.15 -8.93 17.29
C PRO A 130 9.01 -9.08 15.78
N SER A 131 10.02 -9.68 15.15
CA SER A 131 9.87 -10.10 13.75
C SER A 131 8.69 -11.06 13.68
N PHE A 132 7.67 -10.71 12.89
CA PHE A 132 6.55 -11.60 12.65
C PHE A 132 7.07 -12.80 11.85
N ALA A 133 7.29 -13.93 12.52
CA ALA A 133 7.59 -15.17 11.83
C ALA A 133 6.35 -15.59 11.05
N HIS A 134 6.44 -15.62 9.71
CA HIS A 134 5.37 -16.16 8.90
C HIS A 134 5.17 -17.63 9.27
N PRO A 135 3.93 -18.10 9.45
CA PRO A 135 3.69 -19.52 9.64
C PRO A 135 4.33 -20.25 8.44
N PRO A 136 5.16 -21.28 8.70
CA PRO A 136 5.82 -22.02 7.64
C PRO A 136 4.75 -22.49 6.65
N VAL A 137 5.08 -22.43 5.35
CA VAL A 137 4.22 -23.07 4.35
C VAL A 137 4.08 -24.52 4.78
N PRO A 138 2.87 -25.02 5.10
CA PRO A 138 2.74 -26.43 5.37
C PRO A 138 3.29 -27.13 4.13
N ALA A 139 4.28 -27.99 4.34
CA ALA A 139 4.79 -28.80 3.25
C ALA A 139 3.58 -29.49 2.61
N PRO A 140 3.54 -29.62 1.27
CA PRO A 140 2.49 -30.40 0.63
C PRO A 140 2.39 -31.74 1.37
N PRO A 141 1.17 -32.19 1.72
CA PRO A 141 1.00 -33.39 2.54
C PRO A 141 1.82 -34.50 1.92
N SER A 142 2.79 -35.01 2.68
CA SER A 142 3.64 -36.09 2.19
C SER A 142 2.72 -37.25 1.84
N MET A 143 2.92 -37.85 0.67
CA MET A 143 2.15 -39.00 0.19
C MET A 143 2.14 -40.18 1.18
N SER A 144 3.02 -40.17 2.18
CA SER A 144 3.09 -41.13 3.29
C SER A 144 1.95 -41.02 4.32
N HIS A 145 1.23 -39.89 4.38
CA HIS A 145 0.09 -39.69 5.28
C HIS A 145 -1.27 -39.90 4.59
N LEU A 146 -1.27 -40.18 3.29
CA LEU A 146 -2.46 -40.76 2.69
C LEU A 146 -2.78 -42.02 3.49
N PRO A 147 -4.02 -42.19 3.99
CA PRO A 147 -4.38 -43.37 4.74
C PRO A 147 -3.93 -44.55 3.90
N SER A 148 -2.91 -45.28 4.40
CA SER A 148 -2.46 -46.53 3.79
C SER A 148 -3.73 -47.27 3.50
N ARG A 149 -4.03 -47.48 2.21
CA ARG A 149 -5.24 -48.10 1.68
C ARG A 149 -5.36 -49.47 2.34
N SER A 150 -5.83 -49.46 3.58
CA SER A 150 -6.12 -50.64 4.35
C SER A 150 -7.17 -51.32 3.52
N GLN A 151 -6.90 -52.57 3.21
CA GLN A 151 -7.70 -53.40 2.34
C GLN A 151 -9.06 -53.64 3.02
N THR A 152 -9.92 -52.63 3.06
CA THR A 152 -11.30 -52.79 3.44
C THR A 152 -11.97 -53.51 2.30
N SER A 153 -12.23 -54.78 2.59
CA SER A 153 -12.97 -55.76 1.82
C SER A 153 -14.04 -55.16 0.91
N MET A 154 -14.06 -55.64 -0.33
CA MET A 154 -14.96 -55.26 -1.42
C MET A 154 -16.43 -55.53 -1.10
N THR A 155 -17.09 -54.65 -0.35
CA THR A 155 -18.55 -54.65 -0.25
C THR A 155 -19.08 -53.23 -0.38
N ALA A 156 -19.70 -52.97 -1.53
CA ALA A 156 -20.32 -51.74 -2.05
C ALA A 156 -19.39 -50.77 -2.80
N PRO A 157 -19.79 -50.29 -4.00
CA PRO A 157 -19.11 -49.21 -4.71
C PRO A 157 -19.34 -47.91 -3.94
N VAL A 158 -18.45 -47.62 -3.00
CA VAL A 158 -18.37 -46.32 -2.35
C VAL A 158 -17.93 -45.31 -3.42
N ASP A 159 -18.62 -44.16 -3.44
CA ASP A 159 -18.43 -43.07 -4.39
C ASP A 159 -17.10 -42.34 -4.13
N LEU A 160 -15.99 -42.99 -4.53
CA LEU A 160 -14.62 -42.51 -4.32
C LEU A 160 -14.36 -41.12 -4.93
N GLU A 161 -15.07 -40.78 -6.01
CA GLU A 161 -14.97 -39.47 -6.65
C GLU A 161 -15.51 -38.37 -5.74
N GLY A 162 -16.58 -38.65 -4.99
CA GLY A 162 -17.12 -37.73 -4.00
C GLY A 162 -16.15 -37.44 -2.85
N GLU A 163 -15.47 -38.48 -2.34
CA GLU A 163 -14.51 -38.32 -1.25
C GLU A 163 -13.26 -37.53 -1.67
N ILE A 164 -12.72 -37.81 -2.88
CA ILE A 164 -11.59 -37.04 -3.45
C ILE A 164 -11.97 -35.56 -3.55
N LYS A 165 -13.15 -35.26 -4.08
CA LYS A 165 -13.61 -33.88 -4.23
C LYS A 165 -13.75 -33.18 -2.88
N THR A 166 -14.27 -33.84 -1.84
CA THR A 166 -14.36 -33.24 -0.51
C THR A 166 -12.99 -32.91 0.09
N VAL A 167 -11.99 -33.78 -0.10
CA VAL A 167 -10.61 -33.52 0.37
C VAL A 167 -9.97 -32.38 -0.41
N GLU A 168 -10.20 -32.29 -1.72
CA GLU A 168 -9.72 -31.18 -2.55
C GLU A 168 -10.31 -29.84 -2.10
N ASP A 169 -11.63 -29.79 -1.88
CA ASP A 169 -12.34 -28.60 -1.38
C ASP A 169 -11.82 -28.17 0.00
N GLU A 170 -11.57 -29.12 0.92
CA GLU A 170 -10.98 -28.82 2.23
C GLU A 170 -9.56 -28.25 2.11
N LEU A 171 -8.72 -28.84 1.25
CA LEU A 171 -7.35 -28.35 1.01
C LEU A 171 -7.35 -26.94 0.41
N GLU A 172 -8.28 -26.62 -0.49
CA GLU A 172 -8.42 -25.28 -1.05
C GLU A 172 -8.86 -24.25 0.01
N GLN A 173 -9.77 -24.63 0.90
CA GLN A 173 -10.15 -23.80 2.05
C GLN A 173 -8.95 -23.54 2.98
N TYR A 174 -8.15 -24.56 3.31
CA TYR A 174 -6.94 -24.39 4.12
C TYR A 174 -5.91 -23.47 3.45
N ARG A 175 -5.66 -23.63 2.15
CA ARG A 175 -4.78 -22.74 1.38
C ARG A 175 -5.25 -21.31 1.43
N THR A 176 -6.56 -21.09 1.28
CA THR A 176 -7.17 -19.76 1.33
C THR A 176 -6.97 -19.12 2.71
N ILE A 177 -7.23 -19.85 3.79
CA ILE A 177 -7.04 -19.35 5.17
C ILE A 177 -5.57 -18.99 5.44
N ILE A 178 -4.63 -19.84 5.03
CA ILE A 178 -3.19 -19.57 5.23
C ILE A 178 -2.74 -18.35 4.44
N ASN A 179 -3.19 -18.20 3.20
CA ASN A 179 -2.88 -17.03 2.39
C ASN A 179 -3.47 -15.75 2.98
N GLN A 180 -4.69 -15.80 3.51
CA GLN A 180 -5.30 -14.68 4.24
C GLN A 180 -4.50 -14.30 5.49
N GLN A 181 -4.06 -15.29 6.29
CA GLN A 181 -3.23 -15.04 7.47
C GLN A 181 -1.90 -14.38 7.09
N ARG A 182 -1.26 -14.83 6.01
CA ARG A 182 -0.02 -14.23 5.50
C ARG A 182 -0.22 -12.80 5.03
N ALA A 183 -1.24 -12.56 4.22
CA ALA A 183 -1.58 -11.22 3.75
C ALA A 183 -1.82 -10.28 4.93
N MET A 184 -2.54 -10.74 5.97
CA MET A 184 -2.76 -9.96 7.18
C MET A 184 -1.46 -9.63 7.93
N ILE A 185 -0.55 -10.60 8.09
CA ILE A 185 0.75 -10.38 8.75
C ILE A 185 1.59 -9.36 7.97
N LEU A 186 1.65 -9.47 6.64
CA LEU A 186 2.39 -8.54 5.77
C LEU A 186 1.83 -7.12 5.87
N ILE A 187 0.49 -6.96 5.84
CA ILE A 187 -0.14 -5.66 6.01
C ILE A 187 0.16 -5.07 7.39
N GLN A 188 0.18 -5.90 8.44
CA GLN A 188 0.50 -5.46 9.79
C GLN A 188 1.97 -5.06 9.94
N SER A 189 2.91 -5.79 9.34
CA SER A 189 4.33 -5.44 9.39
C SER A 189 4.59 -4.11 8.67
N GLU A 190 4.04 -3.94 7.47
CA GLU A 190 4.15 -2.69 6.69
C GLU A 190 3.57 -1.50 7.46
N TYR A 191 2.39 -1.68 8.08
CA TYR A 191 1.78 -0.64 8.91
C TYR A 191 2.67 -0.27 10.10
N CYS A 192 3.22 -1.27 10.79
CA CYS A 192 4.13 -1.04 11.91
C CYS A 192 5.40 -0.28 11.49
N GLU A 193 5.99 -0.62 10.34
CA GLU A 193 7.15 0.10 9.78
C GLU A 193 6.81 1.54 9.43
N SER A 194 5.68 1.78 8.76
CA SER A 194 5.20 3.14 8.46
C SER A 194 5.01 3.98 9.73
N VAL A 195 4.42 3.40 10.79
CA VAL A 195 4.25 4.08 12.09
C VAL A 195 5.60 4.36 12.74
N ARG A 196 6.57 3.45 12.66
CA ARG A 196 7.93 3.67 13.18
C ARG A 196 8.62 4.83 12.48
N HIS A 197 8.53 4.91 11.15
CA HIS A 197 9.09 6.05 10.40
C HIS A 197 8.40 7.37 10.76
N GLN A 198 7.09 7.37 11.02
CA GLN A 198 6.39 8.57 11.48
C GLN A 198 6.85 9.00 12.88
N LEU A 199 7.07 8.03 13.78
CA LEU A 199 7.61 8.29 15.12
C LEU A 199 9.04 8.81 15.03
N GLU A 200 9.89 8.18 14.24
CA GLU A 200 11.28 8.61 14.01
C GLU A 200 11.32 10.04 13.45
N ALA A 201 10.49 10.35 12.45
CA ALA A 201 10.39 11.70 11.91
C ALA A 201 9.89 12.71 12.96
N ALA A 202 8.98 12.31 13.84
CA ALA A 202 8.48 13.16 14.92
C ALA A 202 9.54 13.39 16.02
N GLU A 203 10.28 12.35 16.40
CA GLU A 203 11.40 12.38 17.34
C GLU A 203 12.53 13.25 16.78
N ASN A 204 12.97 12.99 15.56
CA ASN A 204 13.99 13.79 14.87
C ASN A 204 13.56 15.27 14.73
N LYS A 205 12.28 15.53 14.52
CA LYS A 205 11.76 16.90 14.48
C LYS A 205 11.71 17.57 15.85
N ALA A 206 11.50 16.80 16.93
CA ALA A 206 11.54 17.30 18.29
C ALA A 206 12.97 17.60 18.74
N ASP A 207 13.92 16.75 18.35
CA ASP A 207 15.34 16.92 18.63
C ASP A 207 16.00 18.01 17.78
N GLN A 208 15.51 18.21 16.55
CA GLN A 208 15.96 19.32 15.73
C GLN A 208 15.50 20.65 16.35
N PRO A 209 16.43 21.61 16.60
CA PRO A 209 16.06 22.93 17.08
C PRO A 209 15.05 23.51 16.10
N SER A 210 13.89 23.94 16.62
CA SER A 210 12.71 24.26 15.82
C SER A 210 13.09 25.13 14.62
N ARG A 211 12.98 24.57 13.40
CA ARG A 211 13.31 25.24 12.13
C ARG A 211 12.44 26.47 11.85
N THR A 212 11.39 26.67 12.66
CA THR A 212 10.68 27.94 12.78
C THR A 212 11.68 28.98 13.25
N GLY A 213 12.20 29.77 12.31
CA GLY A 213 13.19 30.83 12.50
C GLY A 213 12.75 32.00 13.39
N ARG A 214 12.04 31.71 14.49
CA ARG A 214 12.01 32.58 15.66
C ARG A 214 13.39 32.51 16.27
N LEU A 215 14.22 33.44 15.80
CA LEU A 215 15.56 33.72 16.30
C LEU A 215 15.57 34.09 17.80
N VAL A 216 14.39 34.21 18.43
CA VAL A 216 14.20 34.39 19.87
C VAL A 216 12.89 33.70 20.32
N GLY A 217 12.99 32.59 21.05
CA GLY A 217 11.84 31.97 21.73
C GLY A 217 11.35 32.77 22.94
N ASP A 218 12.17 33.71 23.41
CA ASP A 218 12.02 34.37 24.71
C ASP A 218 11.18 35.66 24.65
N GLY A 219 10.76 36.08 23.45
CA GLY A 219 9.96 37.29 23.26
C GLY A 219 10.66 38.62 23.58
N LEU A 220 11.89 38.60 24.10
CA LEU A 220 12.67 39.81 24.36
C LEU A 220 13.53 40.21 23.15
N PRO A 221 13.53 41.47 22.72
CA PRO A 221 14.46 41.96 21.71
C PRO A 221 15.89 41.91 22.26
N ARG A 222 16.63 40.86 21.92
CA ARG A 222 18.08 40.82 22.11
C ARG A 222 18.64 41.97 21.28
N VAL A 223 19.35 42.89 21.91
CA VAL A 223 19.85 44.13 21.28
C VAL A 223 20.56 43.78 19.97
N LEU A 224 20.02 44.26 18.86
CA LEU A 224 20.38 43.92 17.46
C LEU A 224 21.80 44.34 17.04
N THR A 225 22.60 44.88 17.95
CA THR A 225 23.97 45.38 17.68
C THR A 225 25.06 44.36 18.02
N GLY A 226 24.71 43.19 18.56
CA GLY A 226 25.69 42.13 18.79
C GLY A 226 26.25 41.60 17.47
N THR A 227 27.56 41.66 17.29
CA THR A 227 28.27 41.12 16.11
C THR A 227 27.89 39.65 15.84
N GLU A 228 27.76 38.85 16.91
CA GLU A 228 27.33 37.45 16.85
C GLU A 228 25.96 37.26 16.18
N PHE A 229 25.03 38.21 16.36
CA PHE A 229 23.72 38.14 15.75
C PHE A 229 23.79 38.39 14.25
N ILE A 230 24.57 39.39 13.84
CA ILE A 230 24.79 39.73 12.43
C ILE A 230 25.44 38.55 11.71
N GLU A 231 26.42 37.90 12.33
CA GLU A 231 27.06 36.69 11.78
C GLU A 231 26.06 35.54 11.64
N LYS A 232 25.22 35.29 12.65
CA LYS A 232 24.16 34.25 12.56
C LYS A 232 23.14 34.52 11.46
N VAL A 233 22.71 35.78 11.28
CA VAL A 233 21.80 36.15 10.19
C VAL A 233 22.46 35.95 8.84
N ARG A 234 23.71 36.42 8.66
CA ARG A 234 24.48 36.19 7.42
C ARG A 234 24.65 34.71 7.10
N ALA A 235 24.98 33.88 8.10
CA ALA A 235 25.12 32.44 7.92
C ALA A 235 23.79 31.79 7.51
N ARG A 236 22.68 32.20 8.13
CA ARG A 236 21.34 31.70 7.76
C ARG A 236 20.94 32.11 6.34
N ASP A 237 21.17 33.37 5.97
CA ASP A 237 20.81 33.88 4.65
C ASP A 237 21.68 33.23 3.56
N ALA A 238 22.97 32.98 3.84
CA ALA A 238 23.86 32.21 2.96
C ALA A 238 23.39 30.76 2.80
N ALA A 239 23.05 30.06 3.89
CA ALA A 239 22.52 28.69 3.83
C ALA A 239 21.17 28.62 3.09
N GLN A 240 20.31 29.64 3.23
CA GLN A 240 19.06 29.73 2.49
C GLN A 240 19.31 29.96 0.99
N ALA A 241 20.26 30.82 0.64
CA ALA A 241 20.66 31.05 -0.75
C ALA A 241 21.22 29.77 -1.39
N GLU A 242 22.08 29.04 -0.68
CA GLU A 242 22.62 27.76 -1.13
C GLU A 242 21.51 26.72 -1.34
N GLN A 243 20.59 26.59 -0.38
CA GLN A 243 19.45 25.66 -0.50
C GLN A 243 18.55 26.00 -1.70
N VAL A 244 18.30 27.28 -1.97
CA VAL A 244 17.52 27.70 -3.14
C VAL A 244 18.27 27.38 -4.43
N SER A 245 19.57 27.64 -4.49
CA SER A 245 20.39 27.34 -5.66
C SER A 245 20.47 25.84 -5.96
N ALA A 246 20.61 25.00 -4.93
CA ALA A 246 20.62 23.55 -5.06
C ALA A 246 19.27 23.01 -5.56
N LYS A 247 18.15 23.53 -5.04
CA LYS A 247 16.80 23.17 -5.53
C LYS A 247 16.60 23.55 -6.98
N GLU A 248 17.11 24.71 -7.38
CA GLU A 248 17.00 25.18 -8.76
C GLU A 248 17.88 24.35 -9.70
N CYS A 249 19.11 24.00 -9.31
CA CYS A 249 19.97 23.09 -10.07
C CYS A 249 19.27 21.73 -10.29
N ASN A 250 18.72 21.15 -9.21
CA ASN A 250 17.99 19.89 -9.29
C ASN A 250 16.73 19.99 -10.16
N ARG A 251 16.02 21.13 -10.14
CA ARG A 251 14.85 21.36 -11.00
C ARG A 251 15.25 21.37 -12.47
N VAL A 252 16.30 22.09 -12.82
CA VAL A 252 16.82 22.17 -14.19
C VAL A 252 17.28 20.79 -14.70
N GLU A 253 17.98 20.01 -13.87
CA GLU A 253 18.40 18.65 -14.23
C GLU A 253 17.21 17.72 -14.48
N ARG A 254 16.18 17.76 -13.62
CA ARG A 254 14.94 16.98 -13.79
C ARG A 254 14.20 17.35 -15.08
N GLU A 255 14.09 18.64 -15.37
CA GLU A 255 13.46 19.13 -16.60
C GLU A 255 14.23 18.69 -17.84
N ALA A 256 15.55 18.83 -17.84
CA ALA A 256 16.41 18.37 -18.94
C ALA A 256 16.28 16.85 -19.18
N ARG A 257 16.23 16.06 -18.10
CA ARG A 257 16.02 14.61 -18.18
C ARG A 257 14.62 14.25 -18.69
N ALA A 258 13.58 14.93 -18.21
CA ALA A 258 12.21 14.72 -18.66
C ALA A 258 12.08 14.98 -20.17
N SER A 259 12.69 16.07 -20.66
CA SER A 259 12.77 16.37 -22.09
C SER A 259 13.53 15.28 -22.86
N ALA A 260 14.72 14.87 -22.40
CA ALA A 260 15.50 13.81 -23.06
C ALA A 260 14.75 12.46 -23.11
N MET A 261 14.02 12.11 -22.04
CA MET A 261 13.18 10.91 -22.00
C MET A 261 11.98 11.01 -22.95
N SER A 262 11.36 12.17 -23.08
CA SER A 262 10.26 12.41 -24.03
C SER A 262 10.74 12.26 -25.47
N GLU A 263 11.87 12.87 -25.83
CA GLU A 263 12.49 12.72 -27.14
C GLU A 263 12.87 11.28 -27.45
N TRP A 264 13.43 10.57 -26.46
CA TRP A 264 13.77 9.15 -26.61
C TRP A 264 12.52 8.29 -26.85
N LYS A 265 11.43 8.52 -26.11
CA LYS A 265 10.15 7.83 -26.33
C LYS A 265 9.62 8.06 -27.75
N GLY A 266 9.67 9.31 -28.23
CA GLY A 266 9.26 9.65 -29.60
C GLY A 266 10.06 8.88 -30.66
N LYS A 267 11.40 8.89 -30.56
CA LYS A 267 12.27 8.14 -31.48
C LYS A 267 12.07 6.63 -31.40
N MET A 268 11.79 6.11 -30.21
CA MET A 268 11.51 4.68 -29.99
C MET A 268 10.21 4.25 -30.66
N GLN A 269 9.18 5.10 -30.60
CA GLN A 269 7.91 4.88 -31.29
C GLN A 269 8.09 4.88 -32.81
N GLU A 270 8.79 5.87 -33.37
CA GLU A 270 9.09 5.94 -34.80
C GLU A 270 9.88 4.70 -35.29
N ARG A 271 10.84 4.23 -34.48
CA ARG A 271 11.56 2.98 -34.73
C ARG A 271 10.60 1.78 -34.78
N LYS A 272 9.70 1.64 -33.80
CA LYS A 272 8.70 0.56 -33.76
C LYS A 272 7.81 0.58 -35.01
N GLU A 273 7.31 1.74 -35.40
CA GLU A 273 6.50 1.90 -36.61
C GLU A 273 7.25 1.53 -37.89
N THR A 274 8.52 1.92 -38.00
CA THR A 274 9.35 1.58 -39.15
C THR A 274 9.63 0.07 -39.22
N ASN A 275 9.95 -0.55 -38.09
CA ASN A 275 10.15 -2.00 -38.02
C ASN A 275 8.84 -2.77 -38.34
N LYS A 276 7.68 -2.24 -37.92
CA LYS A 276 6.37 -2.78 -38.29
C LYS A 276 6.17 -2.73 -39.81
N LYS A 277 6.48 -1.60 -40.46
CA LYS A 277 6.40 -1.47 -41.93
C LYS A 277 7.34 -2.44 -42.66
N ILE A 278 8.59 -2.62 -42.18
CA ILE A 278 9.54 -3.60 -42.74
C ILE A 278 8.97 -5.01 -42.63
N THR A 279 8.36 -5.34 -41.50
CA THR A 279 7.77 -6.66 -41.24
C THR A 279 6.55 -6.91 -42.12
N LEU A 280 5.70 -5.91 -42.30
CA LEU A 280 4.53 -5.98 -43.18
C LEU A 280 4.94 -6.21 -44.64
N ARG A 281 5.89 -5.43 -45.17
CA ARG A 281 6.39 -5.62 -46.55
C ARG A 281 6.96 -7.01 -46.76
N TRP A 282 7.76 -7.50 -45.81
CA TRP A 282 8.29 -8.85 -45.89
C TRP A 282 7.17 -9.91 -45.85
N ARG A 283 6.12 -9.70 -45.06
CA ARG A 283 4.95 -10.61 -45.02
C ARG A 283 4.21 -10.63 -46.36
N GLU A 284 3.97 -9.46 -46.96
CA GLU A 284 3.36 -9.33 -48.29
C GLU A 284 4.22 -10.04 -49.37
N GLU A 285 5.53 -9.86 -49.34
CA GLU A 285 6.46 -10.56 -50.25
C GLU A 285 6.44 -12.07 -50.06
N VAL A 286 6.36 -12.55 -48.80
CA VAL A 286 6.26 -13.98 -48.49
C VAL A 286 4.92 -14.54 -48.97
N GLU A 287 3.81 -13.85 -48.75
CA GLU A 287 2.49 -14.26 -49.22
C GLU A 287 2.45 -14.39 -50.75
N HIS A 288 3.00 -13.41 -51.48
CA HIS A 288 3.14 -13.49 -52.93
C HIS A 288 4.02 -14.66 -53.38
N TRP A 289 5.13 -14.91 -52.66
CA TRP A 289 5.99 -16.05 -52.94
C TRP A 289 5.29 -17.39 -52.68
N GLU A 290 4.47 -17.50 -51.64
CA GLU A 290 3.70 -18.71 -51.34
C GLU A 290 2.62 -18.97 -52.39
N ALA A 291 1.92 -17.94 -52.84
CA ALA A 291 0.94 -18.03 -53.93
C ALA A 291 1.59 -18.53 -55.23
N GLU A 292 2.75 -17.99 -55.63
CA GLU A 292 3.47 -18.45 -56.84
C GLU A 292 4.05 -19.86 -56.65
N ARG A 293 4.55 -20.19 -55.45
CA ARG A 293 5.03 -21.54 -55.13
C ARG A 293 3.91 -22.57 -55.30
N ASP A 294 2.72 -22.25 -54.81
CA ASP A 294 1.58 -23.16 -54.86
C ASP A 294 1.03 -23.29 -56.29
N LEU A 295 1.01 -22.20 -57.07
CA LEU A 295 0.70 -22.23 -58.50
C LEU A 295 1.73 -23.05 -59.31
N ALA A 296 3.02 -22.89 -59.02
CA ALA A 296 4.06 -23.68 -59.67
C ALA A 296 3.90 -25.19 -59.36
N LYS A 297 3.45 -25.52 -58.14
CA LYS A 297 3.17 -26.90 -57.73
C LYS A 297 1.98 -27.50 -58.48
N THR A 298 0.89 -26.76 -58.66
CA THR A 298 -0.29 -27.24 -59.41
C THR A 298 0.01 -27.45 -60.90
N GLU A 299 0.89 -26.62 -61.48
CA GLU A 299 1.31 -26.73 -62.88
C GLU A 299 2.53 -27.64 -63.09
N HIS A 300 3.03 -28.30 -62.04
CA HIS A 300 4.21 -29.17 -62.07
C HIS A 300 5.50 -28.51 -62.61
N ARG A 301 5.63 -27.19 -62.44
CA ARG A 301 6.85 -26.44 -62.77
C ARG A 301 7.73 -26.26 -61.52
N ARG A 302 9.04 -26.05 -61.73
CA ARG A 302 9.94 -25.71 -60.63
C ARG A 302 9.79 -24.21 -60.30
N PRO A 303 9.51 -23.83 -59.04
CA PRO A 303 9.51 -22.41 -58.65
C PRO A 303 10.88 -21.79 -58.95
N GLN A 304 10.92 -20.73 -59.75
CA GLN A 304 12.17 -20.06 -60.10
C GLN A 304 12.64 -19.07 -59.01
N TRP A 305 11.78 -18.74 -58.04
CA TRP A 305 12.00 -17.67 -57.07
C TRP A 305 12.36 -18.23 -55.69
N THR A 306 13.39 -17.65 -55.07
CA THR A 306 13.79 -17.98 -53.69
C THR A 306 12.89 -17.29 -52.67
N LYS A 307 12.65 -17.94 -51.51
CA LYS A 307 11.88 -17.34 -50.42
C LYS A 307 12.47 -15.97 -50.00
N PRO A 308 11.67 -14.89 -49.95
CA PRO A 308 12.13 -13.58 -49.51
C PRO A 308 12.72 -13.63 -48.09
N LYS A 309 13.87 -12.98 -47.89
CA LYS A 309 14.50 -12.84 -46.57
C LYS A 309 14.03 -11.55 -45.92
N ARG A 310 13.77 -11.59 -44.60
CA ARG A 310 13.39 -10.39 -43.84
C ARG A 310 14.55 -9.39 -43.83
N GLY A 311 14.27 -8.14 -44.17
CA GLY A 311 15.23 -7.04 -44.07
C GLY A 311 15.73 -6.82 -42.63
N ALA A 312 16.89 -6.20 -42.47
CA ALA A 312 17.43 -5.88 -41.15
C ALA A 312 16.53 -4.89 -40.40
N LEU A 313 16.17 -5.22 -39.17
CA LEU A 313 15.40 -4.33 -38.29
C LEU A 313 16.30 -3.25 -37.72
N ILE A 314 15.73 -2.06 -37.48
CA ILE A 314 16.44 -0.96 -36.83
C ILE A 314 16.64 -1.33 -35.36
N LEU A 315 17.90 -1.27 -34.91
CA LEU A 315 18.31 -1.58 -33.54
C LEU A 315 17.75 -0.58 -32.52
N ALA A 316 17.73 -0.98 -31.26
CA ALA A 316 17.23 -0.14 -30.19
C ALA A 316 18.13 1.07 -29.91
N ILE A 317 17.52 2.26 -29.81
CA ILE A 317 18.20 3.48 -29.39
C ILE A 317 18.46 3.39 -27.87
N PRO A 318 19.69 3.59 -27.39
CA PRO A 318 20.01 3.48 -25.98
C PRO A 318 19.20 4.49 -25.16
N LYS A 319 18.70 4.05 -24.00
CA LYS A 319 17.95 4.89 -23.07
C LYS A 319 18.90 5.93 -22.45
N PRO A 320 18.48 7.20 -22.28
CA PRO A 320 19.25 8.18 -21.52
C PRO A 320 19.54 7.63 -20.11
N GLN A 321 20.81 7.58 -19.73
CA GLN A 321 21.21 7.08 -18.40
C GLN A 321 20.77 8.08 -17.33
N ALA A 322 20.30 7.57 -16.18
CA ALA A 322 20.11 8.41 -15.00
C ALA A 322 21.48 8.88 -14.50
N SER A 323 21.57 10.11 -13.99
CA SER A 323 22.75 10.51 -13.23
C SER A 323 22.84 9.66 -11.96
N PRO A 324 24.04 9.34 -11.46
CA PRO A 324 24.22 8.51 -10.26
C PRO A 324 23.46 9.04 -9.03
N ALA A 325 23.23 10.36 -8.96
CA ALA A 325 22.56 11.01 -7.84
C ALA A 325 21.08 10.62 -7.68
N GLU A 326 20.40 10.16 -8.74
CA GLU A 326 18.98 9.80 -8.68
C GLU A 326 18.74 8.29 -8.55
N ALA A 327 19.79 7.46 -8.65
CA ALA A 327 19.66 6.01 -8.46
C ALA A 327 19.27 5.63 -7.01
N GLU A 328 19.45 6.53 -6.04
CA GLU A 328 19.13 6.29 -4.63
C GLU A 328 17.72 6.75 -4.22
N GLU A 329 17.05 7.65 -4.96
CA GLU A 329 15.78 8.26 -4.50
C GLU A 329 14.50 7.65 -5.10
N GLY A 330 14.59 6.78 -6.11
CA GLY A 330 13.43 6.41 -6.94
C GLY A 330 13.32 4.94 -7.28
N MET A 331 12.99 4.10 -6.29
CA MET A 331 12.67 2.68 -6.49
C MET A 331 11.29 2.37 -5.90
N ASN A 332 10.19 2.88 -6.50
CA ASN A 332 8.84 2.41 -6.13
C ASN A 332 7.68 2.67 -7.11
N ASP A 333 7.89 2.78 -8.42
CA ASP A 333 6.77 2.81 -9.39
C ASP A 333 7.18 2.07 -10.67
N GLU A 334 7.21 0.73 -10.59
CA GLU A 334 7.22 -0.15 -11.76
C GLU A 334 5.78 -0.57 -12.06
N ASP A 335 5.01 0.33 -12.66
CA ASP A 335 3.92 -0.06 -13.57
C ASP A 335 4.57 -0.47 -14.90
N ASP A 336 5.17 -1.67 -14.90
CA ASP A 336 5.61 -2.33 -16.12
C ASP A 336 4.37 -2.95 -16.77
N GLU A 337 3.67 -2.13 -17.57
CA GLU A 337 2.67 -2.59 -18.52
C GLU A 337 3.37 -3.47 -19.55
N HIS A 338 3.52 -4.74 -19.19
CA HIS A 338 3.99 -5.81 -20.06
C HIS A 338 2.90 -6.05 -21.12
N GLU A 339 2.90 -5.23 -22.18
CA GLU A 339 2.26 -5.59 -23.45
C GLU A 339 2.97 -6.82 -24.01
N GLY A 340 2.49 -7.99 -23.57
CA GLY A 340 2.80 -9.26 -24.19
C GLY A 340 2.28 -9.26 -25.62
N ASP A 341 3.12 -8.81 -26.55
CA ASP A 341 2.97 -9.08 -27.98
C ASP A 341 3.38 -10.54 -28.22
N GLU A 342 2.58 -11.46 -27.67
CA GLU A 342 2.69 -12.90 -27.86
C GLU A 342 1.88 -13.29 -29.11
N LEU A 343 2.27 -12.75 -30.26
CA LEU A 343 1.92 -13.35 -31.54
C LEU A 343 2.88 -14.50 -31.83
N SER A 344 2.81 -15.53 -30.97
CA SER A 344 3.31 -16.87 -31.28
C SER A 344 2.31 -17.51 -32.24
N SER A 345 2.45 -17.22 -33.53
CA SER A 345 1.89 -18.04 -34.59
C SER A 345 2.67 -19.36 -34.61
N GLY A 346 2.30 -20.28 -33.72
CA GLY A 346 2.62 -21.69 -33.83
C GLY A 346 1.82 -22.28 -34.98
N GLU A 347 2.40 -22.27 -36.17
CA GLU A 347 2.01 -23.15 -37.28
C GLU A 347 2.95 -24.36 -37.27
N GLU A 348 2.42 -25.52 -36.90
CA GLU A 348 2.88 -26.84 -37.36
C GLU A 348 2.01 -27.30 -38.53
#